data_AF-A0A0B2VXD5-F1
#
_entry.id   AF-A0A0B2VXD5-F1
#
_cell.length_a   1.000
_cell.length_b   1.000
_cell.length_c   1.000
_cell.angle_alpha   90.00
_cell.angle_beta   90.00
_cell.angle_gamma   90.00
#
_symmetry.space_group_name_H-M   'P 1'
#
loop_
_entity.id
_entity.type
_entity.pdbx_description
1 polymer ?
#
loop_
_entity_poly.entity_id
_entity_poly.type
_entity_poly.pdbx_seq_one_letter_code
_entity_poly.pdbx_strand_id
1 'polypeptide(L)'
;MNLLGSYSDQWNGRWRSQWTIPVGGNKSGQQELKGLLKVQVHYYEDGNVQLVSTKEITAKVNVSADCTQTSKDVFKVIWEEESKYEDAVQDNYQQMSSTTFKALRRQLPVTGVKFDWNNSHAYRIGKDLKPQ
;
A
#
# COMPACT_ATOMS: atom_id res chain seq x y z
N MET A 1 -17.57 6.77 7.72
CA MET A 1 -18.56 5.68 7.61
C MET A 1 -17.86 4.42 8.08
N ASN A 2 -18.14 3.97 9.31
CA ASN A 2 -17.50 2.78 9.87
C ASN A 2 -18.21 1.57 9.27
N LEU A 3 -17.53 0.78 8.45
CA LEU A 3 -18.03 -0.54 8.06
C LEU A 3 -17.82 -1.48 9.24
N LEU A 4 -18.92 -2.13 9.62
CA LEU A 4 -19.07 -3.04 10.74
C LEU A 4 -18.10 -4.22 10.58
N GLY A 5 -17.25 -4.46 11.59
CA GLY A 5 -16.57 -5.74 11.73
C GLY A 5 -17.60 -6.81 12.04
N SER A 6 -17.76 -7.79 11.14
CA SER A 6 -18.40 -9.07 11.44
C SER A 6 -17.58 -9.75 12.53
N TYR A 7 -18.23 -10.15 13.62
CA TYR A 7 -17.62 -10.80 14.79
C TYR A 7 -16.90 -12.14 14.48
N SER A 8 -16.87 -12.57 13.22
CA SER A 8 -16.17 -13.79 12.74
C SER A 8 -14.81 -13.52 12.11
N ASP A 9 -14.53 -12.30 11.66
CA ASP A 9 -13.37 -12.04 10.81
C ASP A 9 -12.37 -11.17 11.59
N GLN A 10 -11.20 -11.74 11.88
CA GLN A 10 -10.20 -11.15 12.79
C GLN A 10 -9.36 -10.07 12.07
N TRP A 11 -10.01 -9.10 11.43
CA TRP A 11 -9.36 -7.99 10.75
C TRP A 11 -10.18 -6.69 10.82
N ASN A 12 -9.49 -5.56 10.75
CA ASN A 12 -10.08 -4.22 10.68
C ASN A 12 -9.44 -3.42 9.55
N GLY A 13 -10.24 -2.66 8.81
CA GLY A 13 -9.78 -1.73 7.77
C GLY A 13 -10.28 -0.32 8.01
N ARG A 14 -9.43 0.68 7.76
CA ARG A 14 -9.78 2.10 7.84
C ARG A 14 -9.18 2.88 6.69
N TRP A 15 -10.04 3.45 5.86
CA TRP A 15 -9.70 4.47 4.86
C TRP A 15 -10.04 5.87 5.39
N ARG A 16 -9.11 6.82 5.24
CA ARG A 16 -9.32 8.24 5.53
C ARG A 16 -8.84 9.06 4.34
N SER A 17 -9.74 9.86 3.80
CA SER A 17 -9.49 10.74 2.67
C SER A 17 -9.82 12.16 3.09
N GLN A 18 -8.85 13.06 2.97
CA GLN A 18 -9.01 14.48 3.28
C GLN A 18 -8.57 15.29 2.08
N TRP A 19 -9.45 16.16 1.61
CA TRP A 19 -9.21 17.03 0.46
C TRP A 19 -9.42 18.49 0.85
N THR A 20 -8.49 19.35 0.45
CA THR A 20 -8.51 20.78 0.72
C THR A 20 -8.41 21.53 -0.60
N ILE A 21 -9.39 22.38 -0.85
CA ILE A 21 -9.44 23.26 -2.02
C ILE A 21 -9.46 24.73 -1.54
N PRO A 22 -8.54 25.59 -2.02
CA PRO A 22 -8.48 26.98 -1.60
C PRO A 22 -9.53 27.81 -2.37
N VAL A 23 -10.81 27.67 -2.05
CA VAL A 23 -11.91 28.42 -2.71
C VAL A 23 -12.06 29.87 -2.21
N GLY A 24 -11.03 30.42 -1.55
CA GLY A 24 -11.07 31.76 -0.98
C GLY A 24 -10.95 32.87 -2.04
N GLY A 25 -12.02 33.65 -2.22
CA GLY A 25 -11.96 35.00 -2.81
C GLY A 25 -12.36 35.15 -4.28
N ASN A 26 -13.42 34.48 -4.75
CA ASN A 26 -13.91 34.59 -6.14
C ASN A 26 -12.87 34.26 -7.21
N LYS A 27 -11.86 33.45 -6.87
CA LYS A 27 -10.82 33.02 -7.81
C LYS A 27 -11.41 31.99 -8.78
N SER A 28 -11.54 32.39 -10.04
CA SER A 28 -11.87 31.51 -11.16
C SER A 28 -10.58 31.08 -11.87
N GLY A 29 -10.58 29.87 -12.43
CA GLY A 29 -9.44 29.27 -13.14
C GLY A 29 -8.87 28.04 -12.46
N GLN A 30 -7.65 27.65 -12.85
CA GLN A 30 -6.99 26.44 -12.35
C GLN A 30 -6.51 26.64 -10.90
N GLN A 31 -6.99 25.81 -9.99
CA GLN A 31 -6.63 25.79 -8.57
C GLN A 31 -5.95 24.48 -8.19
N GLU A 32 -5.14 24.53 -7.13
CA GLU A 32 -4.52 23.33 -6.56
C GLU A 32 -5.46 22.67 -5.55
N LEU A 33 -5.72 21.39 -5.76
CA LEU A 33 -6.43 20.51 -4.86
C LEU A 33 -5.42 19.65 -4.10
N LYS A 34 -5.35 19.83 -2.78
CA LYS A 34 -4.44 19.05 -1.91
C LYS A 34 -5.19 17.91 -1.24
N GLY A 35 -4.76 16.69 -1.48
CA GLY A 35 -5.32 15.46 -0.92
C GLY A 35 -4.35 14.78 0.05
N LEU A 36 -4.90 14.16 1.08
CA LEU A 36 -4.18 13.30 2.02
C LEU A 36 -4.99 12.01 2.19
N LEU A 37 -4.45 10.91 1.65
CA LEU A 37 -5.01 9.57 1.78
C LEU A 37 -4.24 8.81 2.85
N LYS A 38 -4.98 8.17 3.76
CA LYS A 38 -4.43 7.32 4.82
C LYS A 38 -5.20 6.01 4.89
N VAL A 39 -4.47 4.92 4.75
CA VAL A 39 -5.01 3.56 4.84
C VAL A 39 -4.37 2.83 5.99
N GLN A 40 -5.20 2.23 6.83
CA GLN A 40 -4.76 1.38 7.92
C GLN A 40 -5.53 0.06 7.88
N VAL A 41 -4.81 -1.05 7.82
CA VAL A 41 -5.40 -2.40 7.91
C VAL A 41 -4.70 -3.14 9.04
N HIS A 42 -5.46 -3.84 9.86
CA HIS A 42 -4.97 -4.62 10.98
C HIS A 42 -5.59 -6.00 10.93
N TYR A 43 -4.76 -7.01 10.68
CA TYR A 43 -5.13 -8.42 10.73
C TYR A 43 -4.54 -9.04 11.99
N TYR A 44 -5.34 -9.78 12.74
CA TYR A 44 -4.93 -10.31 14.05
C TYR A 44 -5.33 -11.78 14.31
N GLU A 45 -5.65 -12.55 13.26
CA GLU A 45 -5.76 -14.00 13.36
C GLU A 45 -4.39 -14.65 13.38
N ASP A 46 -4.10 -15.43 14.43
CA ASP A 46 -2.86 -16.20 14.60
C ASP A 46 -1.57 -15.36 14.44
N GLY A 47 -1.67 -14.05 14.63
CA GLY A 47 -0.58 -13.09 14.43
C GLY A 47 -1.04 -11.65 14.64
N ASN A 48 -0.14 -10.68 14.46
CA ASN A 48 -0.49 -9.26 14.48
C ASN A 48 0.21 -8.56 13.31
N VAL A 49 -0.53 -8.33 12.22
CA VAL A 49 -0.01 -7.74 10.99
C VAL A 49 -0.74 -6.44 10.72
N GLN A 50 0.02 -5.37 10.49
CA GLN A 50 -0.53 -4.04 10.25
C GLN A 50 0.03 -3.43 8.96
N LEU A 51 -0.86 -2.89 8.14
CA LEU A 51 -0.55 -1.96 7.07
C LEU A 51 -0.86 -0.55 7.55
N VAL A 52 0.10 0.36 7.38
CA VAL A 52 -0.12 1.80 7.52
C VAL A 52 0.47 2.46 6.28
N SER A 53 -0.38 3.08 5.47
CA SER A 53 0.02 3.79 4.25
C SER A 53 -0.53 5.21 4.27
N THR A 54 0.29 6.15 3.81
CA THR A 54 -0.07 7.58 3.69
C THR A 54 0.44 8.09 2.36
N LYS A 55 -0.43 8.79 1.61
CA LYS A 55 -0.08 9.44 0.34
C LYS A 55 -0.60 10.86 0.34
N GLU A 56 0.30 11.80 0.07
CA GLU A 56 -0.03 13.19 -0.22
C GLU A 56 -0.21 13.37 -1.72
N ILE A 57 -1.24 14.10 -2.12
CA ILE A 57 -1.64 14.31 -3.51
C ILE A 57 -1.78 15.81 -3.75
N THR A 58 -1.19 16.28 -4.84
CA THR A 58 -1.42 17.64 -5.35
C THR A 58 -1.95 17.51 -6.76
N ALA A 59 -3.24 17.77 -6.94
CA ALA A 59 -3.91 17.75 -8.23
C ALA A 59 -4.34 19.17 -8.63
N LYS A 60 -4.66 19.36 -9.90
CA LYS A 60 -5.18 20.64 -10.40
C LYS A 60 -6.65 20.47 -10.78
N VAL A 61 -7.49 21.41 -10.39
CA VAL A 61 -8.92 21.43 -10.71
C VAL A 61 -9.32 22.81 -11.21
N ASN A 62 -10.25 22.85 -12.16
CA ASN A 62 -10.78 24.11 -12.67
C ASN A 62 -11.94 24.56 -11.79
N VAL A 63 -11.83 25.76 -11.23
CA VAL A 63 -12.88 26.40 -10.44
C VAL A 63 -13.56 27.46 -11.31
N SER A 64 -14.88 27.35 -11.43
CA SER A 64 -15.71 28.29 -12.18
C SER A 64 -16.74 28.95 -11.28
N ALA A 65 -17.43 29.99 -11.78
CA ALA A 65 -18.52 30.63 -11.06
C ALA A 65 -19.73 29.70 -10.85
N ASP A 66 -19.86 28.65 -11.67
CA ASP A 66 -20.85 27.59 -11.44
C ASP A 66 -20.32 26.60 -10.39
N CYS A 67 -20.88 26.70 -9.19
CA CYS A 67 -20.57 25.80 -8.08
C CYS A 67 -20.93 24.34 -8.38
N THR A 68 -21.94 24.10 -9.21
CA THR A 68 -22.40 22.75 -9.55
C THR A 68 -21.39 22.05 -10.45
N GLN A 69 -20.92 22.75 -11.48
CA GLN A 69 -19.91 22.22 -12.39
C GLN A 69 -18.58 22.02 -11.68
N THR A 70 -18.15 23.02 -10.89
CA THR A 70 -16.92 22.93 -10.10
C THR A 70 -16.93 21.72 -9.15
N SER A 71 -18.06 21.46 -8.49
CA SER A 71 -18.18 20.30 -7.59
C SER A 71 -18.00 18.98 -8.34
N LYS A 72 -18.60 18.83 -9.52
CA LYS A 72 -18.44 17.62 -10.36
C LYS A 72 -16.99 17.41 -10.78
N ASP A 73 -16.32 18.49 -11.19
CA ASP A 73 -14.91 18.42 -11.61
C ASP A 73 -14.00 18.04 -10.44
N VAL A 74 -14.24 18.59 -9.24
CA VAL A 74 -13.51 18.21 -8.02
C VAL A 74 -13.72 16.74 -7.69
N PHE A 75 -14.97 16.26 -7.67
CA PHE A 75 -15.26 14.85 -7.37
C PHE A 75 -14.63 13.90 -8.39
N LYS A 76 -14.61 14.27 -9.67
CA LYS A 76 -13.97 13.48 -10.71
C LYS A 76 -12.47 13.34 -10.47
N VAL A 77 -11.80 14.45 -10.15
CA VAL A 77 -10.36 14.43 -9.84
C VAL A 77 -10.07 13.59 -8.59
N ILE A 78 -10.88 13.73 -7.54
CA ILE A 78 -10.74 12.92 -6.32
C ILE A 78 -10.87 11.43 -6.64
N TRP A 79 -11.90 11.05 -7.40
CA TRP A 79 -12.14 9.67 -7.80
C TRP A 79 -10.95 9.08 -8.57
N GLU A 80 -10.46 9.80 -9.59
CA GLU A 80 -9.33 9.35 -10.40
C GLU A 80 -8.06 9.16 -9.56
N GLU A 81 -7.79 10.08 -8.63
CA GLU A 81 -6.60 10.00 -7.76
C GLU A 81 -6.71 8.93 -6.67
N GLU A 82 -7.91 8.66 -6.16
CA GLU A 82 -8.17 7.55 -5.23
C GLU A 82 -8.05 6.19 -5.93
N SER A 83 -8.63 6.00 -7.12
CA SER A 83 -8.46 4.77 -7.90
C SER A 83 -6.99 4.50 -8.23
N LYS A 84 -6.25 5.52 -8.70
CA LYS A 84 -4.81 5.37 -8.97
C LYS A 84 -4.03 4.96 -7.72
N TYR A 85 -4.45 5.41 -6.54
CA TYR A 85 -3.79 5.02 -5.30
C TYR A 85 -4.15 3.58 -4.89
N GLU A 86 -5.39 3.16 -5.06
CA GLU A 86 -5.81 1.77 -4.83
C GLU A 86 -5.00 0.80 -5.72
N ASP A 87 -4.92 1.08 -7.02
CA ASP A 87 -4.13 0.28 -7.97
C ASP A 87 -2.65 0.22 -7.56
N ALA A 88 -2.07 1.37 -7.20
CA ALA A 88 -0.67 1.43 -6.78
C ALA A 88 -0.40 0.67 -5.47
N VAL A 89 -1.36 0.65 -4.52
CA VAL A 89 -1.25 -0.16 -3.30
C VAL A 89 -1.30 -1.64 -3.64
N GLN A 90 -2.21 -2.04 -4.51
CA GLN A 90 -2.33 -3.44 -4.96
C GLN A 90 -1.06 -3.94 -5.64
N ASP A 91 -0.51 -3.16 -6.57
CA ASP A 91 0.72 -3.50 -7.28
C ASP A 91 1.92 -3.60 -6.33
N ASN A 92 2.04 -2.66 -5.39
CA ASN A 92 3.11 -2.68 -4.39
C ASN A 92 3.04 -3.94 -3.53
N TYR A 93 1.84 -4.39 -3.14
CA TYR A 93 1.68 -5.64 -2.39
C TYR A 93 2.10 -6.88 -3.18
N GLN A 94 1.74 -6.96 -4.46
CA GLN A 94 2.19 -8.05 -5.33
C GLN A 94 3.71 -8.04 -5.47
N GLN A 95 4.32 -6.87 -5.64
CA GLN A 95 5.77 -6.73 -5.72
C GLN A 95 6.48 -7.10 -4.41
N MET A 96 5.99 -6.65 -3.26
CA MET A 96 6.57 -6.98 -1.94
C MET A 96 6.56 -8.48 -1.67
N SER A 97 5.45 -9.18 -2.00
CA SER A 97 5.33 -10.64 -1.84
C SER A 97 6.36 -11.42 -2.65
N SER A 98 6.68 -10.95 -3.85
CA SER A 98 7.52 -11.67 -4.81
C SER A 98 9.00 -11.34 -4.68
N THR A 99 9.36 -10.15 -4.21
CA THR A 99 10.74 -9.65 -4.18
C THR A 99 11.26 -9.48 -2.75
N THR A 100 10.70 -8.55 -1.98
CA THR A 100 11.21 -8.15 -0.66
C THR A 100 11.17 -9.29 0.35
N PHE A 101 10.05 -10.02 0.46
CA PHE A 101 9.95 -11.14 1.39
C PHE A 101 10.87 -12.30 1.02
N LYS A 102 11.05 -12.59 -0.27
CA LYS A 102 11.98 -13.63 -0.74
C LYS A 102 13.44 -13.28 -0.50
N ALA A 103 13.79 -11.99 -0.53
CA ALA A 103 15.13 -11.52 -0.22
C ALA A 103 15.47 -11.68 1.28
N LEU A 104 14.48 -11.51 2.17
CA LEU A 104 14.67 -11.72 3.62
C LEU A 104 14.83 -13.19 3.99
N ARG A 105 13.97 -14.06 3.45
CA ARG A 105 14.04 -15.50 3.69
C ARG A 105 13.60 -16.26 2.46
N ARG A 106 14.48 -17.12 1.95
CA ARG A 106 14.14 -18.02 0.85
C ARG A 106 13.24 -19.14 1.36
N GLN A 107 12.25 -19.52 0.56
CA GLN A 107 11.39 -20.68 0.84
C GLN A 107 12.19 -21.99 0.92
N LEU A 108 13.23 -22.10 0.10
CA LEU A 108 14.18 -23.21 0.08
C LEU A 108 15.61 -22.68 0.07
N PRO A 109 16.57 -23.45 0.59
CA PRO A 109 18.00 -23.20 0.38
C PRO A 109 18.34 -23.00 -1.11
N VAL A 110 19.51 -22.43 -1.40
CA VAL A 110 19.97 -22.17 -2.78
C VAL A 110 19.93 -23.43 -3.65
N THR A 111 20.14 -24.59 -3.04
CA THR A 111 20.12 -25.91 -3.68
C THR A 111 18.74 -26.35 -4.17
N GLY A 112 17.65 -25.68 -3.76
CA GLY A 112 16.28 -26.05 -4.16
C GLY A 112 15.74 -27.31 -3.48
N VAL A 113 16.44 -27.85 -2.48
CA VAL A 113 16.01 -29.01 -1.68
C VAL A 113 15.92 -28.64 -0.21
N LYS A 114 15.03 -29.29 0.54
CA LYS A 114 14.96 -29.13 2.00
C LYS A 114 16.28 -29.54 2.62
N PHE A 115 16.66 -28.87 3.70
CA PHE A 115 17.87 -29.20 4.44
C PHE A 115 17.77 -30.62 4.99
N ASP A 116 18.75 -31.46 4.67
CA ASP A 116 18.84 -32.82 5.18
C ASP A 116 19.52 -32.81 6.55
N TRP A 117 18.70 -32.91 7.60
CA TRP A 117 19.18 -32.95 8.98
C TRP A 117 19.98 -34.23 9.30
N ASN A 118 19.70 -35.34 8.62
CA ASN A 118 20.38 -36.62 8.85
C ASN A 118 21.83 -36.61 8.35
N ASN A 119 22.11 -35.79 7.33
CA ASN A 119 23.44 -35.64 6.75
C ASN A 119 24.14 -34.33 7.18
N SER A 120 23.63 -33.68 8.23
CA SER A 120 24.16 -32.42 8.76
C SER A 120 25.65 -32.48 9.12
N HIS A 121 26.15 -33.65 9.53
CA HIS A 121 27.56 -33.89 9.85
C HIS A 121 28.49 -34.02 8.62
N ALA A 122 27.96 -34.30 7.43
CA ALA A 122 28.76 -34.38 6.20
C ALA A 122 29.07 -32.99 5.62
N TYR A 123 28.23 -31.99 5.91
CA TYR A 123 28.45 -30.59 5.52
C TYR A 123 29.47 -29.86 6.42
N ARG A 124 30.56 -30.53 6.80
CA ARG A 124 31.71 -29.88 7.46
C ARG A 124 32.41 -28.99 6.44
N ILE A 125 32.03 -27.71 6.44
CA ILE A 125 32.46 -26.62 5.55
C ILE A 125 33.99 -26.55 5.35
N GLY A 126 34.79 -27.10 6.27
CA GLY A 126 36.25 -27.12 6.18
C GLY A 126 36.89 -28.11 5.20
N LYS A 127 36.18 -29.13 4.67
CA LYS A 127 36.80 -30.12 3.75
C LYS A 127 36.59 -29.82 2.26
N ASP A 128 35.57 -29.05 1.91
CA ASP A 128 35.24 -28.72 0.51
C ASP A 128 35.83 -27.37 0.04
N LEU A 129 36.41 -26.58 0.96
CA LEU A 129 37.27 -25.45 0.63
C LEU A 129 38.68 -25.97 0.32
N LYS A 130 38.90 -26.49 -0.89
CA LYS A 130 40.27 -26.63 -1.41
C LYS A 130 40.86 -25.21 -1.59
N PRO A 131 42.05 -24.91 -1.07
CA PRO A 131 42.77 -23.70 -1.47
C PRO A 131 43.03 -23.78 -2.98
N GLN A 132 42.81 -22.68 -3.69
CA GLN A 132 43.28 -22.51 -5.06
C GLN A 132 44.80 -22.66 -5.13
#